data_AF-W5TWG4-F1
#
_entry.id   AF-W5TWG4-F1
#
_cell.length_a   1.000
_cell.length_b   1.000
_cell.length_c   1.000
_cell.angle_alpha   90.00
_cell.angle_beta   90.00
_cell.angle_gamma   90.00
#
_symmetry.space_group_name_H-M   'P 1'
#
loop_
_entity.id
_entity.type
_entity.pdbx_description
1 polymer ?
#
loop_
_entity_poly.entity_id
_entity_poly.type
_entity_poly.pdbx_seq_one_letter_code
_entity_poly.pdbx_strand_id
1 'polypeptide(L)' 'MADRARRIEEGERNVDMFSTCWMEPLDLTPAKAHQIMQMHRGCRTDECPRRRAALRVLVEAGRLIPDSSRVH' A
#
# COMPACT_ATOMS: atom_id res chain seq x y z
N MET A 1 35.20 -34.85 -0.85
CA MET A 1 35.59 -33.44 -0.64
C MET A 1 34.42 -32.56 -1.03
N ALA A 2 33.44 -32.49 -0.12
CA ALA A 2 32.31 -31.58 -0.19
C ALA A 2 32.79 -30.20 0.28
N ASP A 3 32.34 -29.13 -0.39
CA ASP A 3 31.74 -27.95 0.25
C ASP A 3 31.61 -26.82 -0.80
N ARG A 4 30.53 -26.85 -1.59
CA ARG A 4 30.12 -25.70 -2.40
C ARG A 4 29.29 -24.77 -1.50
N ALA A 5 29.96 -24.08 -0.58
CA ALA A 5 29.34 -23.04 0.24
C ALA A 5 29.05 -21.78 -0.60
N ARG A 6 27.84 -21.80 -1.19
CA ARG A 6 26.84 -20.72 -1.13
C ARG A 6 27.38 -19.30 -0.93
N ARG A 7 27.74 -18.63 -2.03
CA ARG A 7 27.90 -17.17 -2.06
C ARG A 7 26.51 -16.57 -2.23
N ILE A 8 26.05 -15.91 -1.18
CA ILE A 8 24.73 -15.30 -1.06
C ILE A 8 24.56 -14.29 -2.20
N GLU A 9 23.61 -14.55 -3.09
CA GLU A 9 23.15 -13.63 -4.13
C GLU A 9 22.38 -12.50 -3.45
N GLU A 10 23.00 -11.32 -3.39
CA GLU A 10 22.40 -10.05 -2.99
C GLU A 10 21.33 -9.67 -4.03
N GLY A 11 20.13 -10.22 -3.84
CA GLY A 11 18.95 -9.77 -4.55
C GLY A 11 18.62 -8.35 -4.11
N GLU A 12 19.11 -7.37 -4.88
CA GLU A 12 18.53 -6.04 -4.97
C GLU A 12 17.03 -6.20 -5.19
N ARG A 13 16.26 -6.19 -4.09
CA ARG A 13 14.82 -6.02 -4.16
C ARG A 13 14.57 -4.61 -4.62
N ASN A 14 14.57 -4.42 -5.94
CA ASN A 14 13.82 -3.36 -6.57
C ASN A 14 12.36 -3.61 -6.18
N VAL A 15 11.97 -3.06 -5.04
CA VAL A 15 10.57 -2.95 -4.66
C VAL A 15 10.02 -1.90 -5.61
N ASP A 16 9.57 -2.38 -6.75
CA ASP A 16 8.82 -1.62 -7.74
C ASP A 16 7.82 -0.72 -7.02
N MET A 17 7.62 0.48 -7.55
CA MET A 17 6.73 1.50 -7.00
C MET A 17 5.26 1.00 -6.82
N PHE A 18 4.97 -0.22 -7.30
CA PHE A 18 3.73 -0.99 -7.20
C PHE A 18 3.80 -2.23 -6.26
N SER A 19 4.95 -2.68 -5.77
CA SER A 19 5.08 -3.90 -4.95
C SER A 19 4.56 -3.75 -3.52
N THR A 20 4.55 -2.54 -2.96
CA THR A 20 4.02 -2.33 -1.60
C THR A 20 2.49 -2.19 -1.58
N CYS A 21 1.80 -2.26 -2.73
CA CYS A 21 0.35 -2.20 -2.83
C CYS A 21 -0.35 -3.30 -2.00
N TRP A 22 0.35 -4.42 -1.77
CA TRP A 22 -0.18 -5.61 -1.10
C TRP A 22 -0.08 -5.55 0.43
N MET A 23 0.61 -4.57 1.02
CA MET A 23 0.70 -4.43 2.48
C MET A 23 -0.27 -3.39 3.04
N GLU A 24 -1.08 -3.83 4.00
CA GLU A 24 -1.87 -2.97 4.87
C GLU A 24 -0.95 -2.37 5.97
N PRO A 25 -0.78 -1.05 6.06
CA PRO A 25 0.06 -0.46 7.08
C PRO A 25 -0.75 -0.23 8.37
N LEU A 26 -0.26 -0.71 9.52
CA LEU A 26 -0.99 -0.71 10.79
C LEU A 26 -1.05 0.64 11.52
N ASP A 27 -0.26 1.65 11.14
CA ASP A 27 -0.24 2.97 11.79
C ASP A 27 -0.29 4.10 10.75
N LEU A 28 -1.47 4.28 10.14
CA LEU A 28 -1.67 5.39 9.21
C LEU A 28 -2.15 6.64 9.94
N THR A 29 -1.35 7.70 9.86
CA THR A 29 -1.85 9.04 10.16
C THR A 29 -2.62 9.60 8.95
N PRO A 30 -3.55 10.54 9.13
CA PRO A 30 -4.27 11.17 8.01
C PRO A 30 -3.33 11.78 6.96
N ALA A 31 -2.21 12.38 7.39
CA ALA A 31 -1.21 12.92 6.48
C ALA A 31 -0.56 11.82 5.61
N LYS A 32 -0.23 10.67 6.21
CA LYS A 32 0.35 9.53 5.47
C LYS A 32 -0.67 8.85 4.58
N ALA A 33 -1.94 8.82 5.00
CA ALA A 33 -3.06 8.35 4.20
C ALA A 33 -3.24 9.21 2.93
N HIS A 34 -3.14 10.54 3.04
CA HIS A 34 -3.14 11.43 1.88
C HIS A 34 -1.97 11.15 0.93
N GLN A 35 -0.77 10.95 1.46
CA GLN A 35 0.40 10.60 0.62
C GLN A 35 0.19 9.27 -0.12
N ILE A 36 -0.36 8.25 0.55
CA ILE A 36 -0.70 6.97 -0.08
C ILE A 36 -1.75 7.16 -1.18
N MET A 37 -2.79 7.95 -0.95
CA MET A 37 -3.78 8.27 -1.98
C MET A 37 -3.16 8.96 -3.21
N GLN A 38 -2.16 9.80 -3.00
CA GLN A 38 -1.44 10.48 -4.09
C GLN A 38 -0.53 9.54 -4.86
N MET A 39 0.18 8.64 -4.18
CA MET A 39 1.07 7.66 -4.81
C MET A 39 0.28 6.58 -5.55
N HIS A 40 -0.86 6.15 -5.00
CA HIS A 40 -1.68 5.07 -5.55
C HIS A 40 -2.88 5.58 -6.37
N ARG A 41 -2.74 6.73 -7.05
CA ARG A 41 -3.80 7.29 -7.92
C ARG A 41 -4.24 6.33 -9.03
N GLY A 42 -3.33 5.50 -9.52
CA GLY A 42 -3.61 4.47 -10.53
C GLY A 42 -4.20 3.17 -9.98
N CYS A 43 -4.16 2.97 -8.65
CA CYS A 43 -4.71 1.77 -8.04
C CYS A 43 -6.19 1.95 -7.72
N ARG A 44 -7.00 0.92 -7.97
CA ARG A 44 -8.38 0.87 -7.48
C ARG A 44 -8.39 0.57 -5.99
N THR A 45 -9.31 1.19 -5.25
CA THR A 45 -9.44 0.98 -3.79
C THR A 45 -9.77 -0.48 -3.49
N ASP A 46 -10.51 -1.15 -4.38
CA ASP A 46 -10.91 -2.55 -4.21
C ASP A 46 -9.77 -3.54 -4.45
N GLU A 47 -8.79 -3.15 -5.25
CA GLU A 47 -7.67 -4.02 -5.66
C GLU A 47 -6.39 -3.75 -4.84
N CYS A 48 -6.30 -2.61 -4.15
CA CYS A 48 -5.11 -2.21 -3.39
C CYS A 48 -5.41 -2.08 -1.89
N PRO A 49 -5.00 -3.08 -1.07
CA PRO A 49 -5.13 -3.03 0.40
C PRO A 49 -4.57 -1.75 1.01
N ARG A 50 -3.44 -1.25 0.51
CA ARG A 50 -2.82 -0.02 1.01
C ARG A 50 -3.68 1.22 0.78
N ARG A 51 -4.31 1.32 -0.41
CA ARG A 51 -5.24 2.40 -0.74
C ARG A 51 -6.53 2.28 0.07
N ARG A 52 -7.04 1.07 0.27
CA ARG A 52 -8.20 0.82 1.14
C ARG A 52 -7.95 1.25 2.57
N ALA A 53 -6.80 0.91 3.14
CA ALA A 53 -6.42 1.33 4.49
C ALA A 53 -6.33 2.86 4.61
N ALA A 54 -5.70 3.52 3.62
CA ALA A 54 -5.68 4.98 3.56
C ALA A 54 -7.07 5.61 3.47
N LEU A 55 -7.99 4.98 2.72
CA LEU A 55 -9.37 5.46 2.64
C LEU A 55 -10.02 5.38 4.02
N ARG A 56 -9.94 4.22 4.67
CA ARG A 56 -10.52 3.98 6.01
C ARG A 56 -10.05 5.04 7.01
N VAL A 57 -8.75 5.30 7.08
CA VAL A 57 -8.20 6.32 7.99
C VAL A 57 -8.72 7.72 7.68
N LEU A 58 -8.83 8.11 6.41
CA LEU A 58 -9.36 9.43 6.04
C LEU A 58 -10.85 9.57 6.35
N VAL A 59 -11.61 8.48 6.23
CA VAL A 59 -13.03 8.41 6.59
C VAL A 59 -13.21 8.50 8.11
N GLU A 60 -12.45 7.71 8.87
CA GLU A 60 -12.46 7.73 10.33
C GLU A 60 -12.03 9.10 10.89
N ALA A 61 -11.06 9.75 10.26
CA ALA A 61 -10.65 11.10 10.60
C ALA A 61 -11.63 12.20 10.16
N GLY A 62 -12.74 11.86 9.48
CA GLY A 62 -13.72 12.82 8.97
C GLY A 62 -13.18 13.75 7.87
N ARG A 63 -12.06 13.37 7.23
CA ARG A 63 -11.38 14.15 6.18
C ARG A 63 -11.84 13.79 4.77
N LEU A 64 -12.52 12.64 4.62
CA LEU A 64 -13.01 12.15 3.35
C LEU A 64 -14.35 11.45 3.57
N ILE A 65 -15.38 11.88 2.85
CA ILE A 65 -16.66 11.18 2.80
C ILE A 65 -16.62 10.34 1.51
N PRO A 66 -16.65 9.00 1.60
CA PRO A 66 -16.74 8.19 0.40
C PRO A 66 -18.09 8.48 -0.23
N ASP A 67 -18.13 8.69 -1.55
CA ASP A 67 -19.37 8.77 -2.31
C ASP A 67 -20.10 7.43 -2.20
N SER A 68 -20.86 7.26 -1.13
CA SER A 68 -21.72 6.10 -0.85
C SER A 68 -22.88 6.00 -1.83
N SER A 69 -23.02 6.98 -2.73
CA SER A 69 -23.98 7.02 -3.82
C SER A 69 -23.65 6.05 -4.96
N ARG A 70 -22.40 5.57 -5.09
CA ARG A 70 -22.03 4.50 -6.03
C ARG A 70 -22.13 3.13 -5.36
N VAL A 71 -23.36 2.69 -5.16
CA VAL A 71 -23.67 1.27 -4.94
C VAL A 71 -23.83 0.66 -6.33
N HIS A 72 -22.91 -0.23 -6.73
CA HIS A 72 -23.04 -1.09 -7.91
C HIS A 72 -23.13 -2.54 -7.45
#